data_AF-A0AAD4W7V6-F1
#
_entry.id   AF-A0AAD4W7V6-F1
#
_cell.length_a   1.000
_cell.length_b   1.000
_cell.length_c   1.000
_cell.angle_alpha   90.00
_cell.angle_beta   90.00
_cell.angle_gamma   90.00
#
_symmetry.space_group_name_H-M   'P 1'
#
loop_
_entity.id
_entity.type
_entity.pdbx_description
1 polymer ?
#
loop_
_entity_poly.entity_id
_entity_poly.type
_entity_poly.pdbx_seq_one_letter_code
_entity_poly.pdbx_strand_id
1 'polypeptide(L)'
;MNGLSYVDISYNDLEGPPPNSSGFWNALPEALQVNKGLCGNIEAQKSCKHNSKKDRKVIFVILFPLLGALVLLLAFFMFAFLIARRKKNQTLEQNDDMLEEISFSILDFDGKTMYEEIIRATEDFDSIYCVGAGGHGSVHRANLSTTARINFFFNSRF
;
A
#
# COMPACT_ATOMS: atom_id res chain seq x y z
N MET A 1 16.93 53.61 -41.65
CA MET A 1 16.04 52.43 -41.75
C MET A 1 14.61 52.96 -41.78
N ASN A 2 13.91 52.77 -42.89
CA ASN A 2 12.52 53.22 -43.02
C ASN A 2 11.66 52.25 -42.20
N GLY A 3 11.25 52.68 -41.01
CA GLY A 3 10.30 51.92 -40.18
C GLY A 3 8.92 51.94 -40.83
N LEU A 4 8.15 50.87 -40.64
CA LEU A 4 6.76 50.78 -41.08
C LEU A 4 5.96 51.93 -40.46
N SER A 5 5.52 52.89 -41.28
CA SER A 5 4.81 54.09 -40.85
C SER A 5 3.30 53.89 -40.76
N TYR A 6 2.77 52.86 -41.42
CA TYR A 6 1.35 52.56 -41.52
C TYR A 6 1.12 51.04 -41.42
N VAL A 7 0.17 50.64 -40.59
CA VAL A 7 -0.24 49.25 -40.37
C VAL A 7 -1.74 49.19 -40.52
N ASP A 8 -2.22 48.28 -41.38
CA ASP A 8 -3.61 47.87 -41.47
C ASP A 8 -3.68 46.34 -41.42
N ILE A 9 -4.26 45.82 -40.35
CA ILE A 9 -4.50 44.39 -40.11
C ILE A 9 -5.98 44.14 -39.82
N SER A 10 -6.86 45.06 -40.24
CA SER A 10 -8.30 44.96 -40.05
C SER A 10 -8.88 43.71 -40.69
N TYR A 11 -10.01 43.23 -40.17
CA TYR A 11 -10.74 42.07 -40.72
C TYR A 11 -9.94 40.76 -40.76
N ASN A 12 -9.04 40.57 -39.81
CA ASN A 12 -8.38 39.29 -39.58
C ASN A 12 -8.88 38.64 -38.29
N ASP A 13 -8.40 37.42 -38.02
CA ASP A 13 -8.69 36.66 -36.81
C ASP A 13 -7.42 36.52 -35.94
N LEU A 14 -6.73 37.64 -35.73
CA LEU A 14 -5.47 37.68 -34.97
C LEU A 14 -5.73 37.68 -33.45
N GLU A 15 -4.84 37.01 -32.71
CA GLU A 15 -4.89 36.91 -31.25
C GLU A 15 -3.57 37.34 -30.59
N GLY A 16 -3.66 37.86 -29.36
CA GLY A 16 -2.51 38.21 -28.53
C GLY A 16 -2.08 39.68 -28.59
N PRO A 17 -0.94 40.05 -27.99
CA PRO A 17 -0.45 41.42 -27.97
C PRO A 17 0.22 41.82 -29.29
N PRO A 18 -0.08 43.03 -29.82
CA PRO A 18 0.59 43.53 -31.02
C PRO A 18 2.10 43.76 -30.76
N PRO A 19 2.95 43.66 -31.81
CA PRO A 19 4.38 43.91 -31.69
C PRO A 19 4.68 45.31 -31.16
N ASN A 20 5.74 45.43 -30.34
CA ASN A 20 6.19 46.72 -29.82
C ASN A 20 6.94 47.52 -30.91
N SER A 21 6.20 48.11 -31.84
CA SER A 21 6.74 49.00 -32.87
C SER A 21 5.85 50.23 -33.05
N SER A 22 6.46 51.34 -33.49
CA SER A 22 5.76 52.62 -33.66
C SER A 22 4.56 52.53 -34.61
N GLY A 23 4.60 51.64 -35.60
CA GLY A 23 3.49 51.43 -36.53
C GLY A 23 2.23 50.87 -35.88
N PHE A 24 2.35 49.99 -34.87
CA PHE A 24 1.20 49.44 -34.15
C PHE A 24 0.69 50.36 -33.04
N TRP A 25 1.57 51.15 -32.42
CA TRP A 25 1.18 52.14 -31.41
C TRP A 25 0.46 53.34 -32.02
N ASN A 26 0.83 53.74 -33.23
CA ASN A 26 0.21 54.83 -33.97
C ASN A 26 -0.88 54.34 -34.94
N ALA A 27 -1.24 53.06 -34.91
CA ALA A 27 -2.28 52.50 -35.76
C ALA A 27 -3.65 53.05 -35.37
N LEU A 28 -4.46 53.37 -36.38
CA LEU A 28 -5.84 53.81 -36.18
C LEU A 28 -6.71 52.64 -35.69
N PRO A 29 -7.71 52.83 -34.81
CA PRO A 29 -8.56 51.73 -34.34
C PRO A 29 -9.23 50.91 -35.45
N GLU A 30 -9.58 51.55 -36.57
CA GLU A 30 -10.15 50.93 -37.77
C GLU A 30 -9.16 49.97 -38.43
N ALA A 31 -7.86 50.23 -38.35
CA ALA A 31 -6.81 49.35 -38.86
C ALA A 31 -6.58 48.11 -37.99
N LEU A 32 -7.16 48.06 -36.78
CA LEU A 32 -7.10 46.92 -35.87
C LEU A 32 -8.46 46.22 -35.71
N GLN A 33 -9.51 46.75 -36.34
CA GLN A 33 -10.88 46.29 -36.14
C GLN A 33 -11.08 44.82 -36.55
N VAL A 34 -12.11 44.20 -35.97
CA VAL A 34 -12.54 42.82 -36.26
C VAL A 34 -11.58 41.72 -35.76
N ASN A 35 -10.39 42.04 -35.26
CA ASN A 35 -9.51 41.10 -34.56
C ASN A 35 -9.92 40.94 -33.08
N LYS A 36 -10.86 40.06 -32.77
CA LYS A 36 -11.45 39.90 -31.42
C LYS A 36 -10.48 39.36 -30.36
N GLY A 37 -9.40 38.70 -30.79
CA GLY A 37 -8.40 38.09 -29.90
C GLY A 37 -7.23 39.01 -29.53
N LEU A 38 -7.13 40.20 -30.13
CA LEU A 38 -6.07 41.15 -29.76
C LEU A 38 -6.30 41.70 -28.35
N CYS A 39 -5.21 41.82 -27.61
CA CYS A 39 -5.22 42.26 -26.22
C CYS A 39 -3.99 43.12 -25.91
N GLY A 40 -4.12 44.16 -25.10
CA GLY A 40 -2.99 45.07 -24.84
C GLY A 40 -3.40 46.48 -24.46
N ASN A 41 -2.41 47.36 -24.26
CA ASN A 41 -2.59 48.73 -23.76
C ASN A 41 -2.82 49.75 -24.90
N ILE A 42 -3.57 49.37 -25.93
CA ILE A 42 -4.12 50.31 -26.92
C ILE A 42 -5.52 50.64 -26.42
N GLU A 43 -5.92 51.91 -26.41
CA GLU A 43 -7.08 52.48 -25.70
C GLU A 43 -8.44 51.78 -25.92
N ALA A 44 -8.53 50.82 -26.84
CA ALA A 44 -9.72 50.03 -27.17
C ALA A 44 -9.66 48.53 -26.81
N GLN A 45 -8.59 48.00 -26.20
CA GLN A 45 -8.42 46.53 -26.03
C GLN A 45 -8.27 46.07 -24.56
N LYS A 46 -8.83 44.89 -24.27
CA LYS A 46 -8.75 44.27 -22.95
C LYS A 46 -7.30 43.82 -22.68
N SER A 47 -6.82 44.02 -21.45
CA SER A 47 -5.55 43.46 -20.98
C SER A 47 -5.50 41.95 -21.22
N CYS A 48 -4.38 41.44 -21.75
CA CYS A 48 -4.17 40.01 -21.98
C CYS A 48 -4.23 39.25 -20.64
N LYS A 49 -5.41 38.75 -20.27
CA LYS A 49 -5.54 37.87 -19.11
C LYS A 49 -5.07 36.48 -19.53
N HIS A 50 -3.83 36.14 -19.19
CA HIS A 50 -3.41 34.75 -19.16
C HIS A 50 -4.33 34.02 -18.18
N ASN A 51 -5.14 33.07 -18.67
CA ASN A 51 -6.16 32.39 -17.89
C ASN A 51 -5.55 31.37 -16.89
N SER A 52 -4.76 31.85 -15.94
CA SER A 52 -4.09 31.04 -14.90
C SER A 52 -5.04 30.22 -14.01
N LYS A 53 -6.33 30.59 -13.98
CA LYS A 53 -7.37 29.88 -13.23
C LYS A 53 -7.81 28.58 -13.92
N LYS A 54 -7.74 28.49 -15.25
CA LYS A 54 -8.13 27.29 -16.02
C LYS A 54 -7.11 26.18 -15.81
N ASP A 55 -5.82 26.53 -15.81
CA ASP A 55 -4.72 25.58 -15.68
C ASP A 55 -4.70 24.89 -14.31
N ARG A 56 -4.95 25.63 -13.21
CA ARG A 56 -5.03 25.04 -11.86
C ARG A 56 -6.15 24.00 -11.73
N LYS A 57 -7.31 24.24 -12.36
CA LYS A 57 -8.43 23.28 -12.30
C LYS A 57 -8.09 21.98 -13.04
N VAL A 58 -7.42 22.08 -14.18
CA VAL A 58 -6.97 20.91 -14.94
C VAL A 58 -5.91 20.13 -14.16
N ILE A 59 -4.97 20.81 -13.49
CA ILE A 59 -3.95 20.17 -12.65
C ILE A 59 -4.61 19.32 -11.56
N PHE A 60 -5.60 19.84 -10.83
CA PHE A 60 -6.27 19.06 -9.78
C PHE A 60 -7.07 17.88 -10.33
N VAL A 61 -7.75 18.06 -11.47
CA VAL A 61 -8.51 16.99 -12.13
C VAL A 61 -7.60 15.84 -12.59
N ILE A 62 -6.34 16.11 -12.91
CA ILE A 62 -5.38 15.08 -13.31
C ILE A 62 -4.64 14.50 -12.10
N LEU A 63 -4.21 15.36 -11.17
CA LEU A 63 -3.35 14.98 -10.05
C LEU A 63 -4.08 14.08 -9.05
N PHE A 64 -5.31 14.41 -8.66
CA PHE A 64 -6.06 13.63 -7.66
C PHE A 64 -6.35 12.19 -8.11
N PRO A 65 -6.83 11.92 -9.33
CA PRO A 65 -7.01 10.55 -9.81
C PRO A 65 -5.72 9.76 -9.88
N LEU A 66 -4.60 10.39 -10.27
CA LEU A 66 -3.29 9.73 -10.33
C LEU A 66 -2.82 9.30 -8.93
N LEU A 67 -2.90 10.20 -7.94
CA LEU A 67 -2.56 9.85 -6.55
C LEU A 67 -3.50 8.76 -5.99
N GLY A 68 -4.80 8.87 -6.26
CA GLY A 68 -5.78 7.86 -5.84
C GLY A 68 -5.49 6.48 -6.43
N ALA A 69 -5.23 6.42 -7.74
CA ALA A 69 -4.87 5.18 -8.43
C ALA A 69 -3.59 4.55 -7.87
N LEU A 70 -2.57 5.37 -7.58
CA LEU A 70 -1.32 4.89 -6.98
C LEU A 70 -1.56 4.27 -5.59
N VAL A 71 -2.33 4.92 -4.73
CA VAL A 71 -2.66 4.40 -3.39
C VAL A 71 -3.44 3.09 -3.48
N LEU A 72 -4.42 3.01 -4.37
CA LEU A 72 -5.21 1.79 -4.58
C LEU A 72 -4.35 0.64 -5.11
N LEU A 73 -3.43 0.91 -6.04
CA LEU A 73 -2.47 -0.09 -6.53
C LEU A 73 -1.59 -0.62 -5.40
N LEU A 74 -1.02 0.26 -4.59
CA LEU A 74 -0.18 -0.14 -3.46
C LEU A 74 -0.98 -0.96 -2.44
N ALA A 75 -2.21 -0.56 -2.11
CA ALA A 75 -3.08 -1.31 -1.22
C ALA A 75 -3.41 -2.70 -1.78
N PHE A 76 -3.71 -2.79 -3.08
CA PHE A 76 -3.96 -4.05 -3.78
C PHE A 76 -2.74 -4.96 -3.75
N PHE A 77 -1.55 -4.46 -4.07
CA PHE A 77 -0.31 -5.24 -4.01
C PHE A 77 0.00 -5.70 -2.59
N MET A 78 -0.16 -4.84 -1.59
CA MET A 78 0.02 -5.21 -0.19
C MET A 78 -0.96 -6.31 0.23
N PHE A 79 -2.24 -6.18 -0.13
CA PHE A 79 -3.25 -7.19 0.18
C PHE A 79 -2.98 -8.51 -0.54
N ALA A 80 -2.67 -8.46 -1.84
CA ALA A 80 -2.30 -9.63 -2.63
C ALA A 80 -1.04 -10.30 -2.06
N PHE A 81 -0.04 -9.53 -1.64
CA PHE A 81 1.17 -10.04 -1.00
C PHE A 81 0.88 -10.69 0.35
N LEU A 82 -0.01 -10.13 1.17
CA LEU A 82 -0.45 -10.74 2.42
C LEU A 82 -1.17 -12.07 2.17
N ILE A 83 -2.05 -12.14 1.16
CA ILE A 83 -2.71 -13.39 0.77
C ILE A 83 -1.69 -14.40 0.22
N ALA A 84 -0.78 -13.96 -0.63
CA ALA A 84 0.27 -14.82 -1.20
C ALA A 84 1.19 -15.35 -0.10
N ARG A 85 1.51 -14.55 0.92
CA ARG A 85 2.22 -14.99 2.11
C ARG A 85 1.42 -15.99 2.93
N ARG A 86 0.12 -15.75 3.14
CA ARG A 86 -0.75 -16.73 3.83
C ARG A 86 -0.83 -18.06 3.08
N LYS A 87 -1.01 -18.02 1.76
CA LYS A 87 -1.03 -19.22 0.91
C LYS A 87 0.34 -19.90 0.87
N LYS A 88 1.42 -19.13 0.75
CA LYS A 88 2.78 -19.69 0.80
C LYS A 88 3.04 -20.30 2.16
N ASN A 89 2.63 -19.70 3.27
CA ASN A 89 2.74 -20.33 4.58
C ASN A 89 1.91 -21.62 4.66
N GLN A 90 0.71 -21.67 4.07
CA GLN A 90 -0.08 -22.92 3.99
C GLN A 90 0.53 -23.99 3.07
N THR A 91 1.24 -23.60 2.01
CA THR A 91 1.92 -24.53 1.07
C THR A 91 3.33 -24.88 1.52
N LEU A 92 4.00 -24.00 2.27
CA LEU A 92 5.26 -24.27 2.95
C LEU A 92 4.97 -25.18 4.13
N GLU A 93 3.93 -24.96 4.95
CA GLU A 93 3.47 -25.93 5.97
C GLU A 93 3.33 -27.33 5.39
N GLN A 94 2.75 -27.47 4.19
CA GLN A 94 2.61 -28.77 3.52
C GLN A 94 3.91 -29.40 2.98
N ASN A 95 5.01 -28.64 2.84
CA ASN A 95 6.32 -29.12 2.35
C ASN A 95 7.43 -29.06 3.40
N ASP A 96 7.24 -28.30 4.48
CA ASP A 96 8.09 -28.14 5.66
C ASP A 96 7.68 -29.12 6.78
N ASP A 97 6.50 -29.75 6.67
CA ASP A 97 6.04 -30.90 7.47
C ASP A 97 7.10 -32.04 7.61
N MET A 98 8.09 -32.11 6.71
CA MET A 98 9.17 -33.11 6.75
C MET A 98 10.49 -32.59 7.33
N LEU A 99 10.72 -31.28 7.43
CA LEU A 99 12.00 -30.69 7.87
C LEU A 99 11.87 -29.84 9.14
N GLU A 100 10.67 -29.39 9.47
CA GLU A 100 10.32 -28.63 10.69
C GLU A 100 9.98 -29.54 11.88
N GLU A 101 10.26 -30.85 11.81
CA GLU A 101 10.08 -31.79 12.94
C GLU A 101 11.03 -31.50 14.12
N ILE A 102 12.00 -30.58 13.96
CA ILE A 102 13.12 -30.41 14.91
C ILE A 102 13.16 -29.03 15.60
N SER A 103 12.41 -27.99 15.19
CA SER A 103 12.76 -26.61 15.60
C SER A 103 11.80 -25.76 16.44
N PHE A 104 10.46 -25.93 16.48
CA PHE A 104 9.61 -25.00 17.27
C PHE A 104 8.39 -25.61 17.99
N SER A 105 8.67 -26.47 18.96
CA SER A 105 7.77 -27.09 19.94
C SER A 105 7.09 -26.17 21.00
N ILE A 106 6.66 -24.93 20.74
CA ILE A 106 6.11 -24.07 21.85
C ILE A 106 4.78 -23.34 21.57
N LEU A 107 4.29 -23.21 20.34
CA LEU A 107 3.09 -22.38 20.05
C LEU A 107 1.78 -23.14 19.75
N ASP A 108 1.81 -24.47 19.69
CA ASP A 108 0.60 -25.31 19.57
C ASP A 108 0.62 -26.47 20.58
N PHE A 109 1.01 -26.16 21.83
CA PHE A 109 0.95 -27.14 22.92
C PHE A 109 -0.48 -27.27 23.43
N ASP A 110 -1.25 -28.21 22.88
CA ASP A 110 -2.51 -28.62 23.48
C ASP A 110 -2.25 -29.45 24.74
N GLY A 111 -2.04 -28.75 25.85
CA GLY A 111 -1.78 -29.35 27.16
C GLY A 111 -2.90 -30.27 27.64
N LYS A 112 -4.14 -30.10 27.13
CA LYS A 112 -5.24 -31.01 27.45
C LYS A 112 -5.06 -32.34 26.74
N THR A 113 -4.78 -32.33 25.44
CA THR A 113 -4.51 -33.55 24.68
C THR A 113 -3.28 -34.28 25.20
N MET A 114 -2.22 -33.55 25.55
CA MET A 114 -1.03 -34.16 26.16
C MET A 114 -1.31 -34.74 27.56
N TYR A 115 -2.09 -34.06 28.39
CA TYR A 115 -2.51 -34.60 29.69
C TYR A 115 -3.36 -35.87 29.54
N GLU A 116 -4.33 -35.89 28.62
CA GLU A 116 -5.15 -37.07 28.32
C GLU A 116 -4.30 -38.25 27.82
N GLU A 117 -3.27 -37.97 27.00
CA GLU A 117 -2.34 -38.99 26.54
C GLU A 117 -1.49 -39.56 27.69
N ILE A 118 -1.03 -38.71 28.62
CA ILE A 118 -0.26 -39.16 29.79
C ILE A 118 -1.12 -40.03 30.71
N ILE A 119 -2.37 -39.62 30.99
CA ILE A 119 -3.33 -40.42 31.77
C ILE A 119 -3.55 -41.78 31.11
N ARG A 120 -3.76 -41.80 29.79
CA ARG A 120 -3.95 -43.04 29.05
C ARG A 120 -2.70 -43.93 29.08
N ALA A 121 -1.52 -43.36 28.88
CA ALA A 121 -0.25 -44.11 28.80
C ALA A 121 0.22 -44.64 30.16
N THR A 122 -0.27 -44.06 31.26
CA THR A 122 0.04 -44.50 32.63
C THR A 122 -1.12 -45.22 33.29
N GLU A 123 -2.19 -45.51 32.56
CA GLU A 123 -3.43 -46.12 33.08
C GLU A 123 -3.94 -45.42 34.35
N ASP A 124 -4.06 -44.09 34.28
CA ASP A 124 -4.44 -43.22 35.40
C ASP A 124 -3.44 -43.25 36.57
N PHE A 125 -2.14 -43.19 36.25
CA PHE A 125 -1.04 -43.26 37.20
C PHE A 125 -1.00 -44.55 38.02
N ASP A 126 -1.22 -45.70 37.37
CA ASP A 126 -1.10 -47.00 38.01
C ASP A 126 0.34 -47.21 38.54
N SER A 127 0.43 -47.79 39.73
CA SER A 127 1.67 -48.14 40.42
C SER A 127 2.66 -48.96 39.58
N ILE A 128 2.20 -49.76 38.61
CA ILE A 128 3.07 -50.54 37.72
C ILE A 128 3.96 -49.65 36.84
N TYR A 129 3.55 -48.41 36.59
CA TYR A 129 4.31 -47.42 35.85
C TYR A 129 5.19 -46.55 36.76
N CYS A 130 5.12 -46.71 38.09
CA CYS A 130 5.93 -45.96 39.03
C CYS A 130 7.39 -46.42 38.98
N VAL A 131 8.29 -45.48 38.69
CA VAL A 131 9.74 -45.72 38.66
C VAL A 131 10.38 -45.40 40.02
N GLY A 132 9.76 -44.52 40.81
CA GLY A 132 10.22 -44.18 42.15
C GLY A 132 9.37 -43.12 42.82
N ALA A 133 9.36 -43.15 44.15
CA ALA A 133 8.68 -42.16 44.99
C ALA A 133 9.69 -41.51 45.95
N GLY A 134 9.51 -40.22 46.20
CA GLY A 134 10.29 -39.45 47.15
C GLY A 134 9.42 -38.46 47.93
N GLY A 135 10.01 -37.67 48.81
CA GLY A 135 9.27 -36.74 49.69
C GLY A 135 8.46 -35.65 48.98
N HIS A 136 8.61 -35.49 47.66
CA HIS A 136 7.94 -34.45 46.87
C HIS A 136 7.00 -35.03 45.79
N GLY A 137 6.81 -36.35 45.74
CA GLY A 137 5.92 -37.00 44.77
C GLY A 137 6.47 -38.30 44.21
N SER A 138 5.79 -38.79 43.17
CA SER A 138 6.08 -40.04 42.47
C SER A 138 6.39 -39.77 41.00
N VAL A 139 7.35 -40.52 40.46
CA VAL A 139 7.75 -40.47 39.06
C VAL A 139 7.16 -41.66 38.33
N HIS A 140 6.39 -41.39 37.28
CA HIS A 140 5.80 -42.42 36.44
C HIS A 140 6.43 -42.41 35.04
N ARG A 141 6.58 -43.60 34.47
CA ARG A 141 7.05 -43.81 33.10
C ARG A 141 5.85 -43.86 32.17
N ALA A 142 5.80 -42.95 31.19
CA ALA A 142 4.80 -42.98 30.13
C ALA A 142 5.48 -43.29 28.79
N ASN A 143 4.79 -44.06 27.95
CA ASN A 143 5.20 -44.30 26.57
C ASN A 143 4.17 -43.62 25.66
N LEU A 144 4.54 -42.45 25.13
CA LEU A 144 3.63 -41.65 24.31
C LEU A 144 3.62 -42.18 22.86
N SER A 145 2.50 -41.98 22.18
CA SER A 145 2.27 -42.47 20.81
C SER A 145 3.16 -41.78 19.77
N THR A 146 3.67 -40.58 20.09
CA THR A 146 4.61 -39.77 19.29
C THR A 146 6.08 -40.25 19.36
N THR A 147 6.32 -41.53 19.65
CA THR A 147 7.66 -42.18 19.68
C THR A 147 8.61 -41.68 20.79
N ALA A 148 8.19 -40.71 21.62
CA ALA A 148 8.97 -40.23 22.75
C ALA A 148 8.65 -41.02 24.04
N ARG A 149 9.68 -41.63 24.65
CA ARG A 149 9.63 -42.10 26.05
C ARG A 149 9.98 -40.94 26.96
N ILE A 150 9.02 -40.50 27.78
CA ILE A 150 9.20 -39.36 28.69
C ILE A 150 8.89 -39.83 30.12
N ASN A 151 9.75 -39.46 31.06
CA ASN A 151 9.48 -39.64 32.49
C ASN A 151 8.79 -38.38 33.01
N PHE A 152 7.64 -38.54 33.63
CA PHE A 152 6.89 -37.42 34.20
C PHE A 152 6.98 -37.44 35.72
N PHE A 153 7.28 -36.28 36.30
CA PHE A 153 7.24 -36.06 37.74
C PHE A 153 5.86 -35.50 38.12
N PHE A 154 5.12 -36.23 38.94
CA PHE A 154 3.84 -35.78 39.46
C PHE A 154 3.95 -35.49 40.95
N ASN A 155 3.64 -34.24 41.32
CA ASN A 155 3.46 -33.85 42.71
C ASN A 155 1.99 -34.06 43.07
N SER A 156 1.66 -35.26 43.54
CA SER A 156 0.33 -35.53 44.10
C SER A 156 0.21 -34.84 45.46
N ARG A 157 -0.27 -33.60 45.48
CA ARG A 157 -1.02 -33.11 46.65
C ARG A 157 -2.51 -33.25 46.35
N PHE A 158 -3.06 -34.38 46.75
CA PHE A 158 -4.46 -34.48 47.17
C PHE A 158 -4.46 -34.85 48.65
#